data_AF-A0A919VPA5-F1
#
_entry.id   AF-A0A919VPA5-F1
#
_cell.length_a   1.000
_cell.length_b   1.000
_cell.length_c   1.000
_cell.angle_alpha   90.00
_cell.angle_beta   90.00
_cell.angle_gamma   90.00
#
_symmetry.space_group_name_H-M   'P 1'
#
loop_
_entity.id
_entity.type
_entity.pdbx_description
1 polymer ?
#
loop_
_entity_poly.entity_id
_entity_poly.type
_entity_poly.pdbx_seq_one_letter_code
_entity_poly.pdbx_strand_id
1 'polypeptide(L)'
;MAKHADIWHSFSDTATLERELGILAGHCADLGRDPAEIEISVMGKTEDRDKMYELGARLFTVHTGDPTELREFIAWRDPRNA
;
A
#
# COMPACT_ATOMS: atom_id res chain seq x y z
N MET A 1 -12.89 1.28 -10.50
CA MET A 1 -11.48 1.73 -10.55
C MET A 1 -10.57 0.68 -11.18
N ALA A 2 -10.67 -0.60 -10.80
CA ALA A 2 -9.79 -1.68 -11.28
C ALA A 2 -9.58 -1.78 -12.81
N LYS A 3 -10.52 -1.30 -13.64
CA LYS A 3 -10.35 -1.30 -15.11
C LYS A 3 -9.23 -0.39 -15.64
N HIS A 4 -8.90 0.69 -14.92
CA HIS A 4 -8.00 1.75 -15.42
C HIS A 4 -6.94 2.20 -14.41
N ALA A 5 -6.93 1.63 -13.21
CA ALA A 5 -6.03 2.08 -12.16
C ALA A 5 -4.65 1.45 -12.31
N ASP A 6 -3.61 2.25 -12.49
CA ASP A 6 -2.21 1.83 -12.34
C ASP A 6 -1.77 1.87 -10.87
N ILE A 7 -2.40 2.74 -10.08
CA ILE A 7 -2.21 2.88 -8.63
C ILE A 7 -3.57 2.89 -7.95
N TRP A 8 -3.73 2.14 -6.86
CA TRP A 8 -4.91 2.17 -6.00
C TRP A 8 -4.53 2.57 -4.58
N HIS A 9 -5.14 3.64 -4.06
CA HIS A 9 -4.81 4.18 -2.74
C HIS A 9 -5.86 3.83 -1.69
N SER A 10 -5.42 3.40 -0.50
CA SER A 10 -6.26 3.12 0.65
C SER A 10 -5.85 3.92 1.89
N PHE A 11 -6.85 4.34 2.67
CA PHE A 11 -6.69 4.97 3.98
C PHE A 11 -6.97 4.00 5.15
N SER A 12 -7.16 2.72 4.83
CA SER A 12 -7.60 1.68 5.74
C SER A 12 -6.50 1.20 6.69
N ASP A 13 -6.89 0.59 7.81
CA ASP A 13 -5.99 -0.20 8.66
C ASP A 13 -5.60 -1.52 7.97
N THR A 14 -4.64 -2.25 8.54
CA THR A 14 -4.08 -3.48 7.93
C THR A 14 -5.12 -4.57 7.68
N ALA A 15 -6.03 -4.81 8.63
CA ALA A 15 -7.08 -5.83 8.51
C ALA A 15 -8.12 -5.44 7.45
N THR A 16 -8.44 -4.16 7.35
CA THR A 16 -9.35 -3.65 6.33
C THR A 16 -8.68 -3.65 4.96
N LEU A 17 -7.39 -3.30 4.87
CA LEU A 17 -6.63 -3.39 3.63
C LEU A 17 -6.62 -4.81 3.08
N GLU A 18 -6.36 -5.83 3.92
CA GLU A 18 -6.38 -7.23 3.48
C GLU A 18 -7.73 -7.61 2.83
N ARG A 19 -8.84 -7.20 3.46
CA ARG A 19 -10.18 -7.41 2.91
C ARG A 19 -10.39 -6.66 1.59
N GLU A 20 -9.97 -5.39 1.52
CA GLU A 20 -10.10 -4.56 0.32
C GLU A 20 -9.28 -5.11 -0.85
N LEU A 21 -8.08 -5.63 -0.59
CA LEU A 21 -7.23 -6.27 -1.60
C LEU A 21 -7.90 -7.53 -2.16
N GLY A 22 -8.58 -8.33 -1.32
CA GLY A 22 -9.39 -9.46 -1.78
C GLY A 22 -10.53 -9.03 -2.72
N ILE A 23 -11.21 -7.92 -2.41
CA ILE A 23 -12.27 -7.35 -3.25
C ILE A 23 -11.68 -6.84 -4.57
N LEU A 24 -10.54 -6.13 -4.52
CA LEU A 24 -9.84 -5.62 -5.69
C LEU A 24 -9.42 -6.77 -6.62
N ALA A 25 -8.88 -7.85 -6.06
CA ALA A 25 -8.50 -9.05 -6.81
C ALA A 25 -9.71 -9.70 -7.50
N GLY A 26 -10.85 -9.80 -6.81
CA GLY A 26 -12.11 -10.28 -7.41
C GLY A 26 -12.54 -9.44 -8.61
N HIS A 27 -12.49 -8.11 -8.49
CA HIS A 27 -12.80 -7.22 -9.61
C HIS A 27 -11.80 -7.31 -10.76
N CYS A 28 -10.52 -7.55 -10.49
CA CYS A 28 -9.52 -7.77 -11.54
C CYS A 28 -9.81 -9.09 -12.28
N ALA A 29 -10.16 -10.16 -11.55
CA ALA A 29 -10.54 -11.43 -12.15
C ALA A 29 -11.77 -11.32 -13.07
N ASP A 30 -12.81 -10.59 -12.65
CA ASP A 30 -14.01 -10.33 -13.46
C ASP A 30 -13.69 -9.60 -14.78
N LEU A 31 -12.60 -8.82 -14.80
CA LEU A 31 -12.15 -8.04 -15.95
C LEU A 31 -11.06 -8.74 -16.78
N GLY A 32 -10.57 -9.90 -16.34
CA GLY A 32 -9.44 -10.60 -16.97
C GLY A 32 -8.11 -9.84 -16.81
N ARG A 33 -7.95 -9.07 -15.73
CA ARG A 33 -6.76 -8.29 -15.42
C ARG A 33 -5.95 -8.94 -14.28
N ASP A 34 -4.63 -8.83 -14.34
CA ASP A 34 -3.77 -9.22 -13.22
C ASP A 34 -3.77 -8.12 -12.14
N PRO A 35 -4.20 -8.40 -10.89
CA PRO A 35 -4.14 -7.41 -9.81
C PRO A 35 -2.71 -6.95 -9.49
N ALA A 36 -1.67 -7.71 -9.84
CA ALA A 36 -0.27 -7.31 -9.66
C ALA A 36 0.15 -6.13 -10.55
N GLU A 37 -0.63 -5.80 -11.58
CA GLU A 37 -0.44 -4.59 -12.39
C GLU A 37 -0.87 -3.30 -11.66
N ILE A 38 -1.51 -3.41 -10.50
CA ILE A 38 -1.95 -2.27 -9.70
C ILE A 38 -0.97 -2.08 -8.55
N GLU A 39 -0.26 -0.96 -8.54
CA GLU A 39 0.55 -0.59 -7.38
C GLU A 39 -0.36 -0.18 -6.21
N ILE A 40 -0.11 -0.77 -5.04
CA ILE A 40 -0.87 -0.48 -3.84
C ILE A 40 -0.22 0.67 -3.08
N SER A 41 -1.00 1.75 -2.92
CA SER A 41 -0.65 2.91 -2.13
C SER A 41 -1.44 2.98 -0.83
N VAL A 42 -0.79 3.36 0.27
CA VAL A 42 -1.42 3.43 1.60
C VAL A 42 -1.00 4.69 2.35
N MET A 43 -1.76 5.04 3.38
CA MET A 43 -1.24 5.92 4.44
C MET A 43 -0.17 5.15 5.24
N GLY A 44 1.04 5.69 5.30
CA GLY A 44 2.15 5.08 6.02
C GLY A 44 2.26 5.64 7.43
N LYS A 45 2.30 4.74 8.42
CA LYS A 45 2.73 5.05 9.79
C LYS A 45 3.82 4.09 10.22
N THR A 46 4.66 4.50 11.16
CA THR A 46 5.74 3.64 11.65
C THR A 46 5.23 2.37 12.34
N GLU A 47 4.05 2.43 12.95
CA GLU A 47 3.45 1.32 13.71
C GLU A 47 2.99 0.13 12.86
N ASP A 48 2.58 0.36 11.61
CA ASP A 48 1.94 -0.65 10.75
C ASP A 48 2.65 -0.89 9.42
N ARG A 49 3.69 -0.11 9.09
CA ARG A 49 4.43 -0.18 7.82
C ARG A 49 4.89 -1.58 7.41
N ASP A 50 5.36 -2.40 8.35
CA ASP A 50 5.82 -3.76 8.05
C ASP A 50 4.66 -4.64 7.59
N LYS A 51 3.52 -4.55 8.29
CA LYS A 51 2.33 -5.33 7.92
C LYS A 51 1.71 -4.85 6.61
N MET A 52 1.68 -3.54 6.37
CA MET A 52 1.26 -2.97 5.09
C MET A 52 2.16 -3.44 3.94
N TYR A 53 3.48 -3.51 4.16
CA TYR A 53 4.42 -4.00 3.17
C TYR A 53 4.23 -5.50 2.86
N GLU A 54 3.99 -6.31 3.89
CA GLU A 54 3.64 -7.74 3.75
C GLU A 54 2.38 -7.95 2.92
N LEU A 55 1.38 -7.08 3.07
CA LEU A 55 0.13 -7.10 2.29
C LEU A 55 0.32 -6.65 0.83
N GLY A 56 1.51 -6.18 0.45
CA GLY A 56 1.84 -5.79 -0.91
C GLY A 56 1.87 -4.28 -1.17
N ALA A 57 1.70 -3.44 -0.16
CA ALA A 57 1.87 -1.99 -0.32
C ALA A 57 3.32 -1.65 -0.74
N ARG A 58 3.46 -0.78 -1.74
CA ARG A 58 4.77 -0.32 -2.25
C ARG A 58 4.91 1.20 -2.28
N LEU A 59 3.79 1.94 -2.32
CA LEU A 59 3.77 3.39 -2.22
C LEU A 59 3.19 3.85 -0.88
N PHE A 60 4.02 4.44 -0.02
CA PHE A 60 3.61 4.93 1.30
C PHE A 60 3.51 6.45 1.32
N THR A 61 2.32 6.97 1.59
CA THR A 61 2.08 8.40 1.82
C THR A 61 2.19 8.67 3.31
N VAL A 62 3.19 9.46 3.72
CA VAL A 62 3.40 9.81 5.12
C VAL A 62 3.00 11.27 5.33
N HIS A 63 2.01 11.51 6.18
CA HIS A 63 1.68 12.85 6.66
C HIS A 63 2.42 13.10 7.96
N THR A 64 3.24 14.16 8.02
CA THR A 64 3.86 14.54 9.27
C THR A 64 4.05 16.04 9.41
N GLY A 65 3.90 16.53 10.64
CA GLY A 65 4.27 17.90 11.03
C GLY A 65 5.71 18.00 11.51
N ASP A 66 6.38 16.87 11.77
CA ASP A 66 7.77 16.82 12.24
C ASP A 66 8.59 15.78 11.44
N PRO A 67 9.85 16.07 11.09
CA PRO A 67 10.60 15.20 10.18
C PRO A 67 11.14 13.91 10.81
N THR A 68 10.91 13.64 12.10
CA THR A 68 11.45 12.48 12.82
C THR A 68 10.81 11.19 12.33
N GLU A 69 9.48 11.12 12.29
CA GLU A 69 8.78 9.96 11.76
C GLU A 69 9.15 9.70 10.30
N LEU A 70 9.25 10.76 9.48
CA LEU A 70 9.66 10.62 8.08
C LEU A 70 11.08 10.04 7.95
N ARG A 71 12.02 10.46 8.80
CA ARG A 71 13.39 9.89 8.82
C ARG A 71 13.38 8.42 9.20
N GLU A 72 12.62 8.04 10.22
CA GLU A 72 12.47 6.64 10.62
C GLU A 72 11.85 5.78 9.52
N PHE A 73 10.89 6.36 8.79
CA PHE A 73 10.26 5.71 7.65
C PHE A 73 11.24 5.49 6.49
N ILE A 74 12.05 6.51 6.16
CA ILE A 74 13.09 6.43 5.12
C ILE A 74 14.14 5.38 5.50
N ALA A 75 14.66 5.40 6.73
CA ALA A 75 15.65 4.43 7.19
C ALA A 75 15.15 2.97 7.13
N TRP A 76 13.85 2.76 7.31
CA TRP A 76 13.22 1.45 7.14
C TRP A 76 13.05 1.05 5.67
N ARG A 77 12.71 2.01 4.80
CA ARG A 77 12.46 1.78 3.36
C ARG A 77 13.75 1.48 2.60
N ASP A 78 14.80 2.25 2.84
CA ASP A 78 16.03 2.20 2.03
C ASP A 78 16.66 0.81 1.89
N PRO A 79 16.82 -0.02 2.94
CA PRO A 79 17.36 -1.38 2.77
C PRO A 79 16.42 -2.35 2.02
N ARG A 80 15.13 -2.03 1.87
CA ARG A 80 14.15 -2.84 1.12
C ARG A 80 14.11 -2.52 -0.37
N ASN A 81 14.74 -1.42 -0.78
CA ASN A 81 14.80 -0.93 -2.16
C ASN A 81 16.22 -1.05 -2.76
N ALA A 82 17.16 -1.67 -2.04
CA ALA A 82 18.55 -1.87 -2.44
C ALA A 82 18.74 -3.09 -3.34
#